data_AF-A0A645EKJ9-F1
#
_entry.id   AF-A0A645EKJ9-F1
#
_cell.length_a   1.000
_cell.length_b   1.000
_cell.length_c   1.000
_cell.angle_alpha   90.00
_cell.angle_beta   90.00
_cell.angle_gamma   90.00
#
_symmetry.space_group_name_H-M   'P 1'
#
loop_
_entity.id
_entity.type
_entity.pdbx_description
1 polymer ?
#
loop_
_entity_poly.entity_id
_entity_poly.type
_entity_poly.pdbx_seq_one_letter_code
_entity_poly.pdbx_strand_id
1 'polypeptide(L)' 'MAIVKDYDNGNVHVIIHDDYIVKTQEEVDAILKKLGHLMYEQEIRRLAREKITQEG' A
#
# COMPACT_ATOMS: atom_id res chain seq x y z
N MET A 1 7.25 13.73 -4.40
CA MET A 1 6.69 14.15 -5.70
C MET A 1 7.81 14.30 -6.69
N ALA A 2 7.90 13.38 -7.66
CA ALA A 2 8.82 13.51 -8.79
C ALA A 2 8.06 14.15 -9.95
N ILE A 3 8.66 15.10 -10.67
CA ILE A 3 8.09 15.64 -11.91
C ILE A 3 8.31 14.59 -13.00
N VAL A 4 7.23 14.10 -13.60
CA VAL A 4 7.27 13.09 -14.65
C VAL A 4 7.44 13.75 -16.01
N LYS A 5 6.71 14.84 -16.24
CA LYS A 5 6.79 15.65 -17.47
C LYS A 5 6.44 17.10 -17.19
N ASP A 6 7.07 17.98 -17.95
CA ASP A 6 6.89 19.42 -17.92
C ASP A 6 6.67 19.91 -19.36
N TYR A 7 5.53 20.55 -19.62
CA TYR A 7 5.15 21.09 -20.92
C TYR A 7 4.84 22.58 -20.81
N ASP A 8 5.61 23.40 -21.52
CA ASP A 8 5.41 24.85 -21.60
C ASP A 8 5.36 25.28 -23.08
N ASN A 9 4.38 26.11 -23.43
CA ASN A 9 4.25 26.72 -24.75
C ASN A 9 4.21 28.25 -24.72
N GLY A 10 4.55 28.88 -23.59
CA GLY A 10 4.56 30.34 -23.39
C GLY A 10 3.19 30.96 -23.09
N ASN A 11 2.09 30.27 -23.39
CA ASN A 11 0.72 30.69 -23.02
C ASN A 11 0.10 29.77 -21.95
N VAL A 12 0.55 28.52 -21.87
CA VAL A 12 0.07 27.49 -20.94
C VAL A 12 1.24 26.64 -20.46
N HIS A 13 1.29 26.43 -19.14
CA HIS A 13 2.25 25.58 -18.46
C HIS A 13 1.52 24.39 -17.81
N VAL A 14 1.91 23.16 -18.16
CA VAL A 14 1.34 21.92 -17.62
C VAL A 14 2.45 21.08 -17.02
N ILE A 15 2.35 20.83 -15.71
CA ILE A 15 3.27 19.98 -14.96
C ILE A 15 2.54 18.69 -14.60
N ILE A 16 3.14 17.54 -14.94
CA ILE A 16 2.64 16.21 -14.55
C ILE A 16 3.53 15.71 -13.41
N HIS A 17 2.91 15.54 -12.24
CA HIS A 17 3.54 15.02 -11.03
C HIS A 17 3.24 13.52 -10.88
N ASP A 18 4.21 12.75 -10.39
CA ASP A 18 3.93 11.46 -9.76
C ASP A 18 3.82 11.66 -8.25
N ASP A 19 2.57 11.67 -7.79
CA ASP A 19 2.23 11.76 -6.37
C ASP A 19 2.34 10.40 -5.65
N TYR A 20 2.48 9.30 -6.41
CA TYR A 20 2.44 7.93 -5.90
C TYR A 20 3.82 7.28 -5.72
N ILE A 21 4.87 7.79 -6.38
CA ILE A 21 6.17 7.08 -6.47
C ILE A 21 7.13 7.28 -5.29
N VAL A 22 6.92 8.24 -4.39
CA VAL A 22 7.86 8.43 -3.27
C VAL A 22 7.11 8.42 -1.95
N LYS A 23 6.81 7.22 -1.45
CA LYS A 23 6.50 7.04 -0.03
C LYS A 23 7.80 7.15 0.76
N THR A 24 7.78 7.83 1.90
CA THR A 24 8.94 7.81 2.80
C THR A 24 9.14 6.39 3.34
N GLN A 25 10.34 6.07 3.83
CA GLN A 25 10.60 4.77 4.43
C GLN A 25 9.64 4.49 5.60
N GLU A 26 9.32 5.51 6.39
CA GLU A 26 8.36 5.42 7.50
C GLU A 26 6.94 5.07 7.03
N GLU A 27 6.50 5.63 5.90
CA GLU A 27 5.20 5.32 5.31
C GLU A 27 5.15 3.88 4.78
N VAL A 28 6.24 3.41 4.17
CA VAL A 28 6.40 2.02 3.74
C VAL A 28 6.35 1.08 4.95
N ASP A 29 7.09 1.37 6.00
CA ASP A 29 7.12 0.56 7.23
C ASP A 29 5.75 0.51 7.91
N ALA A 30 5.02 1.63 7.94
CA ALA A 30 3.67 1.68 8.48
C ALA A 30 2.68 0.81 7.68
N ILE A 31 2.80 0.78 6.36
CA ILE A 31 2.00 -0.07 5.48
C ILE A 31 2.32 -1.55 5.73
N LEU A 32 3.60 -1.90 5.75
CA LEU A 32 4.06 -3.28 5.99
C LEU A 32 3.61 -3.79 7.35
N LYS A 33 3.69 -2.96 8.40
CA LYS A 33 3.19 -3.31 9.74
C LYS A 33 1.69 -3.61 9.75
N LYS A 34 0.88 -2.78 9.06
CA LYS A 34 -0.57 -3.00 8.94
C LYS A 34 -0.88 -4.30 8.18
N LEU A 35 -0.19 -4.55 7.07
CA LEU A 35 -0.33 -5.79 6.31
C LEU A 35 0.01 -7.03 7.14
N GLY A 36 1.10 -6.97 7.92
CA GLY A 36 1.50 -8.06 8.82
C GLY A 36 0.42 -8.41 9.85
N HIS A 37 -0.20 -7.41 10.47
CA HIS A 37 -1.33 -7.63 11.40
C HIS A 37 -2.53 -8.29 10.72
N LEU A 38 -2.92 -7.80 9.53
CA LEU A 38 -4.06 -8.35 8.79
C LEU A 38 -3.83 -9.83 8.41
N MET A 39 -2.63 -10.15 7.93
CA MET A 39 -2.26 -11.53 7.59
C MET A 39 -2.26 -12.45 8.82
N TYR A 40 -1.71 -11.97 9.94
CA TYR A 40 -1.73 -12.72 11.19
C TYR A 40 -3.15 -13.04 11.66
N GLU A 41 -4.03 -12.03 11.70
CA GLU A 41 -5.43 -12.24 12.08
C GLU A 41 -6.15 -13.20 11.13
N GLN A 42 -5.91 -13.08 9.84
CA GLN A 42 -6.50 -13.97 8.83
C GLN A 42 -6.06 -15.42 9.05
N GLU A 43 -4.79 -15.64 9.37
CA GLU A 43 -4.23 -16.96 9.61
C GLU A 43 -4.76 -17.59 10.90
N ILE A 44 -4.85 -16.82 11.98
CA ILE A 44 -5.49 -17.29 13.23
C ILE A 44 -6.94 -17.70 12.98
N ARG A 45 -7.70 -16.90 12.22
CA ARG A 45 -9.08 -17.25 11.85
C ARG A 45 -9.14 -18.50 10.97
N ARG A 46 -8.16 -18.74 10.09
CA ARG A 46 -8.06 -19.94 9.27
C ARG A 46 -7.87 -21.18 10.14
N LEU A 47 -6.88 -21.15 11.02
CA LEU A 47 -6.58 -22.25 11.95
C LEU A 47 -7.75 -22.56 12.88
N ALA A 48 -8.47 -21.53 13.36
CA ALA A 48 -9.66 -21.72 14.19
C ALA A 48 -10.77 -22.48 13.45
N ARG A 49 -11.02 -22.14 12.17
CA ARG A 49 -12.00 -22.86 11.34
C ARG A 49 -11.62 -24.31 11.09
N GLU A 50 -10.33 -24.56 10.84
CA GLU A 50 -9.82 -25.91 10.60
C GLU A 50 -9.98 -26.81 11.83
N LYS A 51 -9.71 -26.30 13.05
CA LYS A 51 -9.93 -27.05 14.29
C LYS A 51 -11.39 -27.43 14.49
N ILE A 52 -12.32 -26.48 14.32
CA ILE A 52 -13.76 -26.73 14.47
C ILE A 52 -14.24 -27.79 13.46
N THR A 53 -13.65 -27.83 12.27
CA THR A 53 -14.03 -28.79 11.20
C THR A 53 -13.49 -30.20 11.46
N GLN A 54 -12.43 -30.35 12.25
CA GLN A 54 -11.86 -31.66 12.61
C GLN A 54 -12.52 -32.29 13.85
N GLU A 55 -13.21 -31.50 14.68
CA GLU A 55 -13.85 -31.95 15.92
C GLU A 55 -15.36 -32.26 15.78
N GLY A 56 -15.97 -32.01 14.62
CA GLY A 56 -17.37 -32.30 14.31
C GLY A 56 -17.55 -33.46 13.35
#